data_AF-R7SKZ1-F1
#
_entry.id   AF-R7SKZ1-F1
#
_cell.length_a   1.000
_cell.length_b   1.000
_cell.length_c   1.000
_cell.angle_alpha   90.00
_cell.angle_beta   90.00
_cell.angle_gamma   90.00
#
_symmetry.space_group_name_H-M   'P 1'
#
loop_
_entity.id
_entity.type
_entity.pdbx_description
1 polymer ?
#
loop_
_entity_poly.entity_id
_entity_poly.type
_entity_poly.pdbx_seq_one_letter_code
_entity_poly.pdbx_strand_id
1 'polypeptide(L)' 'QGVDITDIELVVQWRTTCDLNSLWQRFSRAARDPSRTGLAILFVEPRHFD' A
#
# COMPACT_ATOMS: atom_id res chain seq x y z
N GLN A 1 -0.42 -14.87 -2.33
CA GLN A 1 0.11 -15.28 -1.01
C GLN A 1 1.00 -14.15 -0.52
N GLY A 2 0.68 -13.53 0.62
CA GLY A 2 1.46 -12.42 1.16
C GLY A 2 2.20 -12.85 2.41
N VAL A 3 3.46 -12.44 2.55
CA VAL A 3 4.24 -12.67 3.78
C VAL A 3 3.79 -11.67 4.83
N ASP A 4 3.69 -12.11 6.08
CA ASP A 4 3.44 -11.22 7.21
C ASP A 4 4.78 -10.59 7.64
N ILE A 5 4.89 -9.29 7.43
CA ILE A 5 6.08 -8.50 7.76
C ILE A 5 5.60 -7.40 8.69
N THR A 6 6.04 -7.47 9.94
CA THR A 6 5.75 -6.46 10.95
C THR A 6 6.50 -5.16 10.62
N ASP A 7 5.95 -4.02 11.07
CA ASP A 7 6.68 -2.75 11.14
C ASP A 7 7.10 -2.13 9.79
N ILE A 8 6.31 -2.36 8.74
CA ILE A 8 6.53 -1.66 7.46
C ILE A 8 6.20 -0.17 7.62
N GLU A 9 7.20 0.69 7.49
CA GLU A 9 7.02 2.15 7.54
C GLU A 9 6.62 2.73 6.18
N LEU A 10 7.06 2.11 5.09
CA LEU A 10 6.83 2.59 3.73
C LEU A 10 6.40 1.45 2.81
N VAL A 11 5.22 1.58 2.21
CA VAL A 11 4.73 0.72 1.12
C VAL A 11 4.75 1.52 -0.17
N VAL A 12 5.53 1.05 -1.15
CA VAL A 12 5.54 1.63 -2.50
C VAL A 12 4.89 0.63 -3.45
N GLN A 13 3.74 1.00 -4.02
CA GLN A 13 3.09 0.24 -5.07
C GLN A 13 3.41 0.85 -6.43
N TRP A 14 4.06 0.06 -7.29
CA TRP A 14 4.28 0.40 -8.69
C TRP A 14 3.12 -0.13 -9.55
N ARG A 15 2.49 0.77 -10.31
CA ARG A 15 1.33 0.52 -11.18
C ARG A 15 0.09 0.01 -10.43
N THR A 16 -1.08 0.32 -10.96
CA THR A 16 -2.37 -0.23 -10.54
C THR A 16 -2.58 -1.62 -11.15
N THR A 17 -1.83 -2.61 -10.67
CA THR A 17 -1.93 -3.99 -11.17
C THR A 17 -3.08 -4.78 -10.55
N CYS A 18 -3.83 -4.19 -9.61
CA CYS A 18 -4.90 -4.84 -8.86
C CYS A 18 -6.07 -3.89 -8.66
N ASP A 19 -7.21 -4.45 -8.24
CA ASP A 19 -8.38 -3.68 -7.85
C ASP A 19 -8.13 -2.86 -6.58
N LEU A 20 -9.03 -1.91 -6.31
CA LEU A 20 -8.93 -0.99 -5.18
C LEU A 20 -8.93 -1.70 -3.82
N ASN A 21 -9.70 -2.78 -3.65
CA ASN A 21 -9.74 -3.50 -2.38
C ASN A 21 -8.40 -4.18 -2.14
N SER A 22 -7.86 -4.83 -3.16
CA SER A 22 -6.53 -5.43 -3.11
C SER A 22 -5.43 -4.40 -2.83
N LEU A 23 -5.54 -3.20 -3.41
CA LEU A 23 -4.61 -2.09 -3.17
C LEU A 23 -4.70 -1.62 -1.72
N TRP A 24 -5.90 -1.40 -1.22
CA TRP A 24 -6.15 -0.95 0.15
C TRP A 24 -5.60 -1.93 1.18
N GLN A 25 -5.79 -3.24 0.95
CA GLN A 25 -5.24 -4.30 1.79
C GLN A 25 -3.70 -4.38 1.76
N ARG A 26 -3.04 -3.86 0.73
CA ARG A 26 -1.57 -3.74 0.69
C ARG A 26 -1.10 -2.51 1.45
N PHE A 27 -1.81 -1.39 1.32
CA PHE A 27 -1.49 -0.15 2.01
C PHE A 27 -1.70 -0.25 3.51
N SER A 28 -2.73 -0.99 3.96
CA SER A 28 -2.96 -1.27 5.37
C SER A 28 -1.86 -2.11 6.05
N ARG A 29 -0.89 -2.63 5.27
CA ARG A 29 0.31 -3.26 5.83
C ARG A 29 1.32 -2.24 6.34
N ALA A 30 1.27 -0.99 5.86
CA ALA A 30 2.04 0.08 6.44
C ALA A 30 1.50 0.37 7.85
N ALA A 31 2.40 0.45 8.83
CA ALA A 31 2.10 0.74 10.24
C ALA A 31 0.91 -0.06 10.82
N ARG A 32 1.10 -1.37 10.93
CA ARG A 32 0.15 -2.27 11.60
C ARG A 32 0.04 -2.01 13.10
N ASP A 33 1.05 -1.38 13.69
CA ASP A 33 1.06 -0.90 15.08
C ASP A 33 0.34 0.46 15.16
N PRO A 34 -0.74 0.58 15.96
CA PRO A 34 -1.49 1.84 16.13
C PRO A 34 -0.66 3.01 16.66
N SER A 35 0.51 2.75 17.26
CA SER A 35 1.44 3.78 17.74
C SER A 35 2.37 4.33 16.66
N ARG A 36 2.35 3.74 15.46
CA ARG A 36 3.23 4.12 14.34
C ARG A 36 2.43 4.73 13.20
N THR A 37 3.09 5.62 12.46
CA THR A 37 2.56 6.18 11.22
C THR A 37 3.26 5.52 10.04
N GLY A 38 2.48 5.01 9.09
CA GLY A 38 2.98 4.38 7.87
C GLY A 38 2.66 5.24 6.66
N LEU A 39 3.54 5.24 5.66
CA LEU A 39 3.35 5.93 4.40
C LEU A 39 3.10 4.92 3.28
N ALA A 40 2.04 5.12 2.51
CA ALA A 40 1.76 4.36 1.30
C ALA A 40 1.81 5.28 0.07
N ILE A 41 2.63 4.91 -0.92
CA ILE A 41 2.81 5.66 -2.16
C ILE A 41 2.36 4.79 -3.33
N LEU A 42 1.44 5.30 -4.14
CA LEU A 42 1.06 4.72 -5.42
C LEU A 42 1.73 5.49 -6.56
N PHE A 43 2.57 4.82 -7.33
CA PHE A 43 3.02 5.33 -8.63
C PHE A 43 2.14 4.77 -9.74
N VAL A 44 1.33 5.64 -10.34
CA VAL A 44 0.44 5.28 -11.45
C VAL A 44 0.47 6.36 -12.53
N GLU A 45 0.17 5.97 -13.76
CA GLU A 45 0.09 6.89 -14.88
C GLU A 45 -1.09 7.85 -14.73
N PRO A 46 -0.96 9.12 -15.17
CA PRO A 46 -1.97 10.17 -14.99
C PRO A 46 -3.39 9.78 -15.40
N ARG A 47 -3.52 8.98 -16.47
CA ARG A 47 -4.80 8.48 -17.03
C ARG A 47 -5.63 7.58 -16.12
N HIS A 48 -5.18 7.34 -14.88
CA HIS A 48 -5.91 6.55 -13.89
C HIS A 48 -6.31 7.40 -12.67
N PHE A 49 -6.00 8.70 -12.68
CA PHE A 49 -6.52 9.68 -11.73
C PHE A 49 -7.71 10.39 -12.38
N ASP A 50 -8.79 9.63 -12.60
CA ASP A 50 -10.05 10.14 -13.15
C ASP A 50 -10.94 10.74 -12.05
#